data_AF-A0A0M1JDL8-F1
#
_entry.id   AF-A0A0M1JDL8-F1
#
_cell.length_a   1.000
_cell.length_b   1.000
_cell.length_c   1.000
_cell.angle_alpha   90.00
_cell.angle_beta   90.00
_cell.angle_gamma   90.00
#
_symmetry.space_group_name_H-M   'P 1'
#
loop_
_entity.id
_entity.type
_entity.pdbx_description
1 polymer ?
#
loop_
_entity_poly.entity_id
_entity_poly.type
_entity_poly.pdbx_seq_one_letter_code
_entity_poly.pdbx_strand_id
1 'polypeptide(L)'
;MVAKLNLGLTSLLQSSYLGGSGADRIHAMAVTSDAVYVAGYASSTNFPGTSAGAQPNNSGGQDGFVSMLSTDLAGPRLEVLKTGIGSGTVTSAPAGIDCGSDCSETYGGGTAVTLTATVANKSVFASWSGACTNTSGNCTVIMNAAKSVTATFNSSSTGICKLCLPSRGGWRAILK
;
A
#
# COMPACT_ATOMS: atom_id res chain seq x y z
N MET A 1 21.16 -2.87 -12.64
CA MET A 1 21.09 -3.63 -11.38
C MET A 1 21.75 -2.82 -10.28
N VAL A 2 21.17 -2.79 -9.09
CA VAL A 2 21.76 -2.25 -7.86
C VAL A 2 21.85 -3.39 -6.84
N ALA A 3 23.00 -3.55 -6.21
CA ALA A 3 23.28 -4.68 -5.33
C ALA A 3 23.92 -4.21 -4.02
N LYS A 4 23.49 -4.81 -2.91
CA LYS A 4 24.05 -4.63 -1.57
C LYS A 4 24.79 -5.90 -1.19
N LEU A 5 26.08 -5.78 -0.91
CA LEU A 5 26.92 -6.88 -0.45
C LEU A 5 27.11 -6.81 1.07
N ASN A 6 27.57 -7.91 1.67
CA ASN A 6 28.05 -7.90 3.04
C ASN A 6 29.35 -7.09 3.17
N LEU A 7 29.73 -6.74 4.40
CA LEU A 7 30.95 -5.96 4.67
C LEU A 7 32.23 -6.63 4.14
N GLY A 8 32.23 -7.96 4.05
CA GLY A 8 33.34 -8.74 3.48
C GLY A 8 33.37 -8.82 1.96
N LEU A 9 32.38 -8.25 1.25
CA LEU A 9 32.21 -8.34 -0.21
C LEU A 9 32.14 -9.78 -0.77
N THR A 10 31.74 -10.75 0.06
CA THR A 10 31.69 -12.18 -0.30
C THR A 10 30.29 -12.67 -0.63
N SER A 11 29.26 -11.93 -0.22
CA SER A 11 27.86 -12.38 -0.34
C SER A 11 26.96 -11.22 -0.72
N LEU A 12 26.08 -11.47 -1.69
CA LEU A 12 25.00 -10.57 -2.05
C LEU A 12 23.91 -10.66 -0.96
N LEU A 13 23.68 -9.56 -0.26
CA LEU A 13 22.61 -9.45 0.75
C LEU A 13 21.26 -9.16 0.11
N GLN A 14 21.23 -8.23 -0.84
CA GLN A 14 20.02 -7.84 -1.56
C GLN A 14 20.39 -7.32 -2.95
N SER A 15 19.50 -7.49 -3.90
CA SER A 15 19.59 -6.82 -5.20
C SER A 15 18.23 -6.33 -5.66
N SER A 16 18.24 -5.26 -6.43
CA SER A 16 17.08 -4.79 -7.17
C SER A 16 17.44 -4.53 -8.63
N TYR A 17 16.54 -4.94 -9.53
CA TYR A 17 16.66 -4.69 -10.95
C TYR A 17 15.85 -3.45 -11.32
N LEU A 18 16.51 -2.50 -11.98
CA LEU A 18 15.92 -1.26 -12.45
C LEU A 18 16.16 -1.16 -13.96
N GLY A 19 15.12 -1.46 -14.73
CA GLY A 19 15.14 -1.50 -16.19
C GLY A 19 13.89 -2.19 -16.75
N GLY A 20 13.74 -2.13 -18.07
CA GLY A 20 12.65 -2.70 -18.85
C GLY A 20 13.15 -3.61 -19.98
N SER A 21 12.48 -3.55 -21.13
CA SER A 21 12.74 -4.40 -22.30
C SER A 21 13.89 -3.94 -23.20
N GLY A 22 14.30 -2.68 -23.07
CA GLY A 22 15.39 -2.04 -23.81
C GLY A 22 16.69 -1.94 -23.02
N ALA A 23 17.60 -1.08 -23.50
CA ALA A 23 18.86 -0.81 -22.81
C ALA A 23 18.66 0.26 -21.73
N ASP A 24 18.90 -0.13 -20.49
CA ASP A 24 18.85 0.79 -19.34
C ASP A 24 20.18 0.73 -18.57
N ARG A 25 20.80 1.88 -18.36
CA ARG A 25 22.14 1.96 -17.74
C ARG A 25 22.17 3.02 -16.66
N ILE A 26 22.62 2.60 -15.48
CA ILE A 26 22.95 3.48 -14.36
C ILE A 26 24.34 4.07 -14.61
N HIS A 27 24.44 5.40 -14.65
CA HIS A 27 25.70 6.14 -14.80
C HIS A 27 26.22 6.70 -13.48
N ALA A 28 25.30 7.05 -12.58
CA ALA A 28 25.63 7.62 -11.29
C ALA A 28 24.78 6.99 -10.19
N MET A 29 25.39 6.87 -9.02
CA MET A 29 24.74 6.40 -7.80
C MET A 29 25.19 7.27 -6.63
N ALA A 30 24.26 7.67 -5.78
CA ALA A 30 24.52 8.36 -4.53
C ALA A 30 23.72 7.68 -3.41
N VAL A 31 24.36 7.47 -2.27
CA VAL A 31 23.75 6.79 -1.11
C VAL A 31 23.67 7.78 0.04
N THR A 32 22.49 7.90 0.67
CA THR A 32 22.24 8.69 1.87
C THR A 32 21.78 7.78 3.02
N SER A 33 21.52 8.34 4.20
CA SER A 33 20.93 7.58 5.32
C SER A 33 19.53 7.04 5.00
N ASP A 34 18.81 7.71 4.09
CA ASP A 34 17.38 7.51 3.90
C ASP A 34 17.06 6.88 2.54
N ALA A 35 17.93 7.03 1.53
CA ALA A 35 17.70 6.51 0.19
C ALA A 35 18.98 6.21 -0.60
N VAL A 36 18.83 5.41 -1.66
CA VAL A 36 19.82 5.25 -2.73
C VAL A 36 19.27 5.92 -3.99
N TYR A 37 19.93 6.96 -4.46
CA TYR A 37 19.60 7.63 -5.71
C TYR A 37 20.44 7.03 -6.84
N VAL A 38 19.79 6.69 -7.94
CA VAL A 38 20.45 6.23 -9.17
C VAL A 38 19.99 7.08 -10.34
N ALA A 39 20.94 7.45 -11.19
CA ALA A 39 20.67 8.22 -12.38
C ALA A 39 21.34 7.60 -13.59
N GLY A 40 20.75 7.78 -14.76
CA GLY A 40 21.21 7.15 -15.97
C GLY A 40 20.32 7.45 -17.16
N TYR A 41 20.39 6.58 -18.17
CA TYR A 41 19.46 6.63 -19.30
C TYR A 41 18.66 5.34 -19.41
N ALA A 42 17.43 5.49 -19.89
CA ALA A 42 16.53 4.40 -20.22
C ALA A 42 16.09 4.53 -21.68
N SER A 43 16.24 3.45 -22.45
CA SER A 43 15.61 3.32 -23.77
C SER A 43 14.35 2.45 -23.72
N SER A 44 14.01 1.92 -22.55
CA SER A 44 12.86 1.05 -22.34
C SER A 44 11.55 1.84 -22.35
N THR A 45 10.56 1.38 -23.11
CA THR A 45 9.20 1.93 -23.09
C THR A 45 8.40 1.53 -21.84
N ASN A 46 8.88 0.51 -21.13
CA ASN A 46 8.31 -0.04 -19.90
C ASN A 46 9.27 0.13 -18.71
N PHE A 47 10.04 1.21 -18.67
CA PHE A 47 10.89 1.50 -17.52
C PHE A 47 10.03 1.65 -16.25
N PRO A 48 10.39 0.99 -15.13
CA PRO A 48 9.54 0.96 -13.95
C PRO A 48 9.47 2.33 -13.25
N GLY A 49 8.32 2.62 -12.63
CA GLY A 49 8.16 3.80 -11.75
C GLY A 49 8.07 5.15 -12.46
N THR A 50 7.82 5.19 -13.77
CA THR A 50 7.75 6.45 -14.55
C THR A 50 6.45 7.23 -14.34
N SER A 51 5.38 6.60 -13.85
CA SER A 51 4.03 7.19 -13.75
C SER A 51 3.94 8.44 -12.86
N ALA A 52 4.85 8.59 -11.89
CA ALA A 52 4.97 9.79 -11.04
C ALA A 52 6.22 10.64 -11.38
N GLY A 53 6.93 10.30 -12.45
CA GLY A 53 8.13 11.01 -12.90
C GLY A 53 7.80 12.25 -13.74
N ALA A 54 8.84 13.00 -14.09
CA ALA A 54 8.72 14.17 -14.96
C ALA A 54 8.19 13.82 -16.36
N GLN A 55 8.45 12.60 -16.83
CA GLN A 55 7.95 12.07 -18.08
C GLN A 55 7.57 10.59 -17.90
N PRO A 56 6.30 10.21 -18.11
CA PRO A 56 5.83 8.85 -17.84
C PRO A 56 6.14 7.85 -18.97
N ASN A 57 6.32 8.34 -20.19
CA ASN A 57 6.59 7.53 -21.37
C ASN A 57 7.94 7.89 -21.97
N ASN A 58 8.55 6.96 -22.70
CA ASN A 58 9.72 7.28 -23.47
C ASN A 58 9.36 8.18 -24.68
N SER A 59 9.98 9.35 -24.81
CA SER A 59 9.66 10.36 -25.85
C SER A 59 10.79 10.59 -26.86
N GLY A 60 11.76 9.68 -26.93
CA GLY A 60 12.98 9.84 -27.74
C GLY A 60 13.74 8.53 -27.97
N GLY A 61 15.04 8.61 -28.29
CA GLY A 61 15.89 7.40 -28.41
C GLY A 61 16.41 6.89 -27.06
N GLN A 62 16.73 7.82 -26.15
CA GLN A 62 17.14 7.57 -24.77
C GLN A 62 16.63 8.72 -23.92
N ASP A 63 16.01 8.41 -22.78
CA ASP A 63 15.58 9.42 -21.81
C ASP A 63 16.41 9.31 -20.54
N GLY A 64 16.74 10.47 -19.98
CA GLY A 64 17.39 10.54 -18.67
C GLY A 64 16.42 10.15 -17.56
N PHE A 65 16.87 9.35 -16.61
CA PHE A 65 16.10 9.05 -15.41
C PHE A 65 16.89 9.37 -14.14
N VAL A 66 16.15 9.69 -13.09
CA VAL A 66 16.61 9.66 -11.70
C VAL A 66 15.59 8.84 -10.93
N SER A 67 16.05 7.82 -10.22
CA SER A 67 15.20 6.95 -9.40
C SER A 67 15.71 6.90 -7.98
N MET A 68 14.78 6.86 -7.04
CA MET A 68 15.04 6.70 -5.63
C MET A 68 14.67 5.28 -5.20
N LEU A 69 15.60 4.59 -4.55
CA LEU A 69 15.45 3.25 -4.01
C LEU A 69 15.59 3.29 -2.49
N SER A 70 15.00 2.32 -1.80
CA SER A 70 15.22 2.13 -0.36
C SER A 70 16.68 1.75 -0.08
N THR A 71 17.21 2.10 1.10
CA THR A 71 18.61 1.83 1.50
C THR A 71 18.90 0.35 1.77
N ASP A 72 17.88 -0.44 2.02
CA ASP A 72 17.96 -1.90 2.04
C ASP A 72 17.82 -2.53 0.65
N LEU A 73 17.49 -1.73 -0.38
CA LEU A 73 17.11 -2.17 -1.73
C LEU A 73 15.92 -3.13 -1.75
N ALA A 74 15.15 -3.18 -0.65
CA ALA A 74 13.84 -3.83 -0.65
C ALA A 74 12.85 -2.96 -1.43
N GLY A 75 11.81 -3.60 -1.97
CA GLY A 75 10.69 -2.87 -2.53
C GLY A 75 9.97 -2.03 -1.46
N PRO A 76 9.12 -1.08 -1.86
CA PRO A 76 8.28 -0.37 -0.91
C PRO A 76 7.35 -1.32 -0.12
N ARG A 77 7.36 -1.17 1.20
CA ARG A 77 6.51 -1.93 2.12
C ARG A 77 5.12 -1.30 2.25
N LEU A 78 4.08 -2.10 2.10
CA LEU A 78 2.69 -1.75 2.39
C LEU A 78 2.33 -2.33 3.76
N GLU A 79 1.74 -1.50 4.62
CA GLU A 79 1.22 -1.90 5.92
C GLU A 79 -0.28 -1.64 6.00
N VAL A 80 -1.03 -2.61 6.50
CA VAL A 80 -2.49 -2.53 6.70
C VAL A 80 -2.80 -2.52 8.20
N LEU A 81 -3.39 -1.42 8.66
CA LEU A 81 -3.93 -1.31 10.01
C LEU A 81 -5.42 -1.62 10.00
N LYS A 82 -5.88 -2.47 10.92
CA LYS A 82 -7.31 -2.67 11.16
C LYS A 82 -7.75 -1.90 12.40
N THR A 83 -8.86 -1.17 12.30
CA THR A 83 -9.42 -0.39 13.39
C THR A 83 -10.93 -0.64 13.55
N GLY A 84 -11.46 -0.24 14.70
CA GLY A 84 -12.87 -0.39 15.06
C GLY A 84 -13.17 -1.62 15.90
N ILE A 85 -14.44 -1.78 16.26
CA ILE A 85 -14.95 -2.85 17.15
C ILE A 85 -15.49 -4.05 16.38
N GLY A 86 -15.57 -3.96 15.06
CA GLY A 86 -15.91 -5.06 14.17
C GLY A 86 -14.69 -5.92 13.83
N SER A 87 -14.95 -7.13 13.38
CA SER A 87 -13.94 -8.06 12.89
C SER A 87 -14.04 -8.23 11.38
N GLY A 88 -12.89 -8.40 10.73
CA GLY A 88 -12.77 -8.69 9.32
C GLY A 88 -11.33 -8.98 8.94
N THR A 89 -11.17 -9.45 7.71
CA THR A 89 -9.89 -9.80 7.10
C THR A 89 -9.66 -8.89 5.91
N VAL A 90 -8.41 -8.47 5.69
CA VAL A 90 -8.03 -7.70 4.49
C VAL A 90 -7.05 -8.52 3.68
N THR A 91 -7.37 -8.77 2.41
CA THR A 91 -6.50 -9.49 1.48
C THR A 91 -6.04 -8.59 0.33
N SER A 92 -4.89 -8.89 -0.27
CA SER A 92 -4.35 -8.13 -1.40
C SER A 92 -4.30 -8.90 -2.72
N ALA A 93 -4.37 -8.18 -3.84
CA ALA A 93 -3.99 -8.64 -5.17
C ALA A 93 -2.99 -7.64 -5.79
N PRO A 94 -1.74 -8.01 -6.12
CA PRO A 94 -1.12 -9.34 -5.97
C PRO A 94 -1.13 -9.89 -4.53
N ALA A 95 -1.10 -11.21 -4.39
CA ALA A 95 -1.11 -11.88 -3.09
C ALA A 95 0.12 -11.49 -2.27
N GLY A 96 -0.05 -11.39 -0.95
CA GLY A 96 1.03 -11.06 -0.02
C GLY A 96 0.52 -10.54 1.33
N ILE A 97 -0.61 -9.83 1.34
CA ILE A 97 -1.29 -9.44 2.58
C ILE A 97 -2.51 -10.33 2.80
N ASP A 98 -2.56 -10.97 3.97
CA ASP A 98 -3.75 -11.60 4.54
C ASP A 98 -3.85 -11.17 6.00
N CYS A 99 -4.39 -9.96 6.18
CA CYS A 99 -4.44 -9.26 7.45
C CYS A 99 -5.57 -9.83 8.32
N GLY A 100 -5.42 -11.09 8.67
CA GLY A 100 -5.89 -11.79 9.87
C GLY A 100 -4.71 -12.16 10.78
N SER A 101 -3.56 -12.49 10.18
CA SER A 101 -2.28 -12.78 10.85
C SER A 101 -1.10 -12.00 10.27
N ASP A 102 -1.15 -11.62 8.99
CA ASP A 102 -0.08 -10.88 8.33
C ASP A 102 -0.61 -9.64 7.60
N CYS A 103 -0.20 -8.48 8.08
CA CYS A 103 -0.70 -7.20 7.64
C CYS A 103 0.34 -6.36 6.91
N SER A 104 1.50 -6.92 6.55
CA SER A 104 2.53 -6.14 5.87
C SER A 104 3.28 -6.94 4.82
N GLU A 105 3.46 -6.37 3.64
CA GLU A 105 4.19 -7.00 2.54
C GLU A 105 5.01 -5.97 1.76
N THR A 106 6.14 -6.41 1.21
CA THR A 106 6.96 -5.64 0.31
C THR A 106 6.59 -5.93 -1.14
N TYR A 107 6.17 -4.88 -1.85
CA TYR A 107 5.82 -4.97 -3.27
C TYR A 107 6.88 -4.31 -4.15
N GLY A 108 6.86 -4.63 -5.45
CA GLY A 108 7.65 -3.90 -6.43
C GLY A 108 7.25 -2.43 -6.55
N GLY A 109 8.22 -1.56 -6.84
CA GLY A 109 7.97 -0.16 -7.14
C GLY A 109 7.04 -0.02 -8.35
N GLY A 110 5.99 0.80 -8.23
CA GLY A 110 4.97 1.00 -9.26
C GLY A 110 3.90 -0.10 -9.35
N THR A 111 3.98 -1.16 -8.53
CA THR A 111 2.94 -2.19 -8.47
C THR A 111 1.62 -1.59 -7.96
N ALA A 112 0.53 -1.85 -8.69
CA ALA A 112 -0.83 -1.53 -8.23
C ALA A 112 -1.36 -2.69 -7.38
N VAL A 113 -1.49 -2.45 -6.08
CA VAL A 113 -2.02 -3.40 -5.10
C VAL A 113 -3.48 -3.08 -4.83
N THR A 114 -4.35 -4.05 -5.00
CA THR A 114 -5.79 -3.94 -4.69
C THR A 114 -6.08 -4.68 -3.39
N LEU A 115 -6.48 -3.94 -2.36
CA LEU A 115 -6.91 -4.45 -1.06
C LEU A 115 -8.42 -4.66 -1.05
N THR A 116 -8.83 -5.84 -0.59
CA THR A 116 -10.23 -6.26 -0.45
C THR A 116 -10.50 -6.57 1.01
N ALA A 117 -11.55 -5.97 1.57
CA ALA A 117 -11.99 -6.23 2.94
C ALA A 117 -13.11 -7.28 2.93
N THR A 118 -12.88 -8.41 3.59
CA THR A 118 -13.91 -9.42 3.86
C THR A 118 -14.39 -9.25 5.30
N VAL A 119 -15.67 -8.92 5.45
CA VAL A 119 -16.29 -8.75 6.77
C VAL A 119 -16.56 -10.09 7.44
N ALA A 120 -16.28 -10.21 8.74
CA ALA A 120 -16.71 -11.37 9.51
C ALA A 120 -18.17 -11.23 9.98
N ASN A 121 -18.76 -12.34 10.44
CA ASN A 121 -20.13 -12.34 10.95
C ASN A 121 -20.33 -11.26 12.01
N LYS A 122 -21.48 -10.59 11.96
CA LYS A 122 -21.88 -9.50 12.86
C LYS A 122 -20.98 -8.25 12.79
N SER A 123 -20.29 -8.01 11.68
CA SER A 123 -19.48 -6.82 11.45
C SER A 123 -19.85 -6.16 10.12
N VAL A 124 -19.59 -4.86 10.00
CA VAL A 124 -19.75 -4.07 8.77
C VAL A 124 -18.44 -3.35 8.47
N PHE A 125 -18.05 -3.34 7.20
CA PHE A 125 -16.93 -2.54 6.74
C PHE A 125 -17.37 -1.08 6.68
N ALA A 126 -16.63 -0.20 7.36
CA ALA A 126 -16.99 1.20 7.46
C ALA A 126 -16.33 2.03 6.34
N SER A 127 -14.99 1.98 6.25
CA SER A 127 -14.24 2.71 5.23
C SER A 127 -12.76 2.31 5.19
N TRP A 128 -12.13 2.65 4.06
CA TRP A 128 -10.68 2.73 3.94
C TRP A 128 -10.18 4.15 4.24
N SER A 129 -8.95 4.26 4.75
CA SER A 129 -8.21 5.52 4.84
C SER A 129 -6.70 5.31 4.66
N GLY A 130 -5.93 6.40 4.63
CA GLY A 130 -4.49 6.37 4.37
C GLY A 130 -4.17 6.43 2.88
N ALA A 131 -3.32 5.52 2.38
CA ALA A 131 -2.83 5.53 1.00
C ALA A 131 -3.83 5.01 -0.07
N CYS A 132 -5.08 4.75 0.31
CA CYS A 132 -6.12 4.26 -0.59
C CYS A 132 -6.64 5.34 -1.53
N THR A 133 -6.74 5.01 -2.82
CA THR A 133 -7.35 5.91 -3.81
C THR A 133 -8.87 5.77 -3.88
N ASN A 134 -9.42 4.61 -3.50
CA ASN A 134 -10.85 4.35 -3.46
C ASN A 134 -11.28 3.92 -2.04
N THR A 135 -12.26 4.63 -1.48
CA THR A 135 -12.73 4.46 -0.11
C THR A 135 -14.06 3.72 0.01
N SER A 136 -14.80 3.58 -1.10
CA SER A 136 -16.18 3.07 -1.12
C SER A 136 -16.30 1.64 -1.68
N GLY A 137 -15.18 1.00 -2.00
CA GLY A 137 -15.11 -0.36 -2.56
C GLY A 137 -13.76 -1.01 -2.25
N ASN A 138 -13.17 -1.72 -3.22
CA ASN A 138 -11.80 -2.20 -3.08
C ASN A 138 -10.82 -1.03 -3.09
N CYS A 139 -9.88 -1.01 -2.15
CA CYS A 139 -8.87 0.03 -2.08
C CYS A 139 -7.72 -0.30 -3.04
N THR A 140 -7.39 0.61 -3.95
CA THR A 140 -6.20 0.48 -4.79
C THR A 140 -5.09 1.37 -4.26
N VAL A 141 -3.87 0.83 -4.20
CA VAL A 141 -2.65 1.50 -3.75
C VAL A 141 -1.59 1.31 -4.82
N ILE A 142 -1.00 2.41 -5.30
CA ILE A 142 0.18 2.35 -6.17
C ILE A 142 1.42 2.43 -5.30
N MET A 143 2.23 1.38 -5.28
CA MET A 143 3.41 1.24 -4.42
C MET A 143 4.60 2.00 -5.00
N ASN A 144 4.62 3.32 -4.86
CA ASN A 144 5.76 4.18 -5.25
C ASN A 144 6.67 4.57 -4.08
N ALA A 145 6.24 4.30 -2.85
CA ALA A 145 6.98 4.48 -1.60
C ALA A 145 6.36 3.56 -0.55
N ALA A 146 6.99 3.44 0.62
CA ALA A 146 6.38 2.77 1.75
C ALA A 146 5.06 3.48 2.13
N LYS A 147 3.99 2.71 2.32
CA LYS A 147 2.63 3.23 2.47
C LYS A 147 1.88 2.47 3.55
N SER A 148 0.98 3.19 4.23
CA SER A 148 0.09 2.64 5.23
C SER A 148 -1.37 2.83 4.82
N VAL A 149 -2.18 1.78 4.95
CA VAL A 149 -3.62 1.78 4.72
C VAL A 149 -4.33 1.40 6.00
N THR A 150 -5.44 2.06 6.33
CA THR A 150 -6.28 1.68 7.45
C THR A 150 -7.65 1.18 6.97
N ALA A 151 -8.06 0.01 7.45
CA ALA A 151 -9.36 -0.60 7.21
C ALA A 151 -10.20 -0.54 8.50
N THR A 152 -11.33 0.17 8.45
CA THR A 152 -12.19 0.31 9.63
C THR A 152 -13.36 -0.68 9.55
N PHE A 153 -13.52 -1.51 10.58
CA PHE A 153 -14.65 -2.42 10.75
C PHE A 153 -15.46 -2.03 11.98
N ASN A 154 -16.77 -1.83 11.83
CA ASN A 154 -17.69 -1.61 12.95
C ASN A 154 -18.46 -2.90 13.24
N SER A 155 -18.90 -3.11 14.48
CA SER A 155 -19.84 -4.21 14.75
C SER A 155 -21.17 -3.89 14.07
N SER A 156 -21.77 -4.87 13.39
CA SER A 156 -23.15 -4.74 12.93
C SER A 156 -24.02 -4.82 14.19
N SER A 157 -24.39 -3.68 14.76
CA SER A 157 -25.30 -3.66 15.88
C SER A 157 -26.65 -4.19 15.41
N THR A 158 -26.92 -5.48 15.59
CA THR A 158 -28.29 -5.96 15.81
C THR A 158 -28.68 -5.59 17.22
N GLY A 159 -28.75 -4.29 17.46
CA GLY A 159 -29.30 -3.70 18.67
C GLY A 159 -30.30 -2.69 18.18
N ILE A 160 -31.57 -3.06 18.25
CA ILE A 160 -32.70 -2.12 18.35
C ILE A 160 -32.25 -0.83 19.02
N CYS A 161 -32.76 0.31 18.57
CA CYS A 161 -32.70 1.55 19.32
C CYS A 161 -33.20 1.26 20.75
N LYS A 162 -32.28 0.94 21.67
CA LYS A 162 -32.56 0.72 23.07
C LYS A 162 -32.55 2.10 23.68
N LEU A 163 -33.54 2.91 23.28
CA LEU A 163 -34.15 3.88 24.18
C LEU A 163 -34.95 3.09 25.23
N CYS A 164 -34.26 2.22 25.98
CA CYS A 164 -34.74 1.75 27.26
C CYS A 164 -34.09 2.68 28.28
N LEU A 165 -34.68 3.87 28.42
CA LEU A 165 -34.45 4.71 29.57
C LEU A 165 -34.99 3.97 30.80
N PRO A 166 -34.21 3.76 31.86
CA PRO A 166 -34.75 3.23 33.10
C PRO A 166 -35.23 4.40 33.98
N SER A 167 -36.53 4.69 33.97
CA SER A 167 -37.18 5.22 35.18
C SER A 167 -38.71 5.17 35.08
N ARG A 168 -39.27 4.11 35.68
CA ARG A 168 -40.50 4.08 36.48
C ARG A 168 -41.57 5.15 36.20
N GLY A 169 -42.67 4.69 35.59
CA GLY A 169 -44.04 5.04 36.01
C GLY A 169 -44.65 6.31 35.41
N GLY A 170 -45.73 6.14 34.64
CA GLY A 170 -46.67 7.22 34.35
C GLY A 170 -47.34 7.14 32.99
N TRP A 171 -48.18 6.13 32.76
CA TRP A 171 -49.11 6.12 31.62
C TRP A 171 -50.20 7.17 31.83
N ARG A 172 -50.32 8.16 30.95
CA ARG A 172 -51.60 8.83 30.67
C ARG A 172 -51.68 9.28 29.20
N ALA A 173 -52.52 8.60 28.44
CA ALA A 173 -53.09 9.11 27.21
C ALA A 173 -54.03 10.29 27.51
N ILE A 174 -54.01 11.32 26.67
CA ILE A 174 -55.15 12.24 26.52
C ILE A 174 -55.34 12.46 25.02
N LEU A 175 -56.41 11.87 24.48
CA LEU A 175 -57.07 12.36 23.28
C LEU A 175 -57.99 13.52 23.68
N LYS A 176 -57.77 14.68 23.10
CA LYS A 176 -58.79 15.58 22.53
C LYS A 176 -58.12 16.52 21.56
#